data_AF-A0A076HX61-F1
#
_entry.id   AF-A0A076HX61-F1
#
_cell.length_a   1.000
_cell.length_b   1.000
_cell.length_c   1.000
_cell.angle_alpha   90.00
_cell.angle_beta   90.00
_cell.angle_gamma   90.00
#
_symmetry.space_group_name_H-M   'P 1'
#
loop_
_entity.id
_entity.type
_entity.pdbx_description
1 polymer ?
#
loop_
_entity_poly.entity_id
_entity_poly.type
_entity_poly.pdbx_seq_one_letter_code
_entity_poly.pdbx_strand_id
1 'polypeptide(L)'
;MNTSDELTPERLTQDLLPLSRSLRTLYRNARHLQHTDPYAAARLGRIADQAEYFLQQWPDAQWPEHASGPDWPMPDKAVLLSWLATARREASAGGTLSYTHWHQMLNTLLAALVPFA
;
A
#
# COMPACT_ATOMS: atom_id res chain seq x y z
N MET A 1 10.93 -33.82 -21.07
CA MET A 1 9.56 -33.27 -21.16
C MET A 1 9.65 -31.85 -20.62
N ASN A 2 9.75 -30.88 -21.53
CA ASN A 2 9.81 -29.45 -21.20
C ASN A 2 8.39 -28.96 -20.98
N THR A 3 8.05 -28.63 -19.73
CA THR A 3 6.90 -27.77 -19.44
C THR A 3 7.46 -26.37 -19.22
N SER A 4 7.84 -25.71 -20.32
CA SER A 4 8.06 -24.27 -20.32
C SER A 4 6.69 -23.64 -20.10
N ASP A 5 6.38 -23.33 -18.85
CA ASP A 5 5.24 -22.51 -18.47
C ASP A 5 5.52 -21.10 -19.00
N GLU A 6 5.14 -20.89 -20.26
CA GLU A 6 5.23 -19.60 -20.92
C GLU A 6 4.17 -18.69 -20.28
N LEU A 7 4.59 -17.98 -19.23
CA LEU A 7 3.83 -16.93 -18.57
C LEU A 7 3.54 -15.83 -19.60
N THR A 8 2.44 -16.00 -20.31
CA THR A 8 1.94 -15.08 -21.31
C THR A 8 1.66 -13.72 -20.64
N PRO A 9 2.03 -12.58 -21.24
CA PRO A 9 1.86 -11.25 -20.63
C PRO A 9 0.41 -10.93 -20.23
N GLU A 10 -0.57 -11.57 -20.89
CA GLU A 10 -1.99 -11.47 -20.53
C GLU A 10 -2.32 -12.09 -19.17
N ARG A 11 -1.74 -13.26 -18.83
CA ARG A 11 -1.94 -13.89 -17.51
C ARG A 11 -1.35 -13.06 -16.38
N LEU A 12 -0.16 -12.53 -16.61
CA LEU A 12 0.53 -11.65 -15.67
C LEU A 12 -0.31 -10.40 -15.37
N THR A 13 -0.85 -9.76 -16.41
CA THR A 13 -1.71 -8.58 -16.25
C THR A 13 -2.99 -8.90 -15.47
N GLN A 14 -3.58 -10.08 -15.66
CA GLN A 14 -4.80 -10.51 -14.96
C GLN A 14 -4.60 -10.73 -13.45
N ASP A 15 -3.43 -11.23 -13.03
CA ASP A 15 -3.12 -11.48 -11.63
C ASP A 15 -2.79 -10.19 -10.83
N LEU A 16 -2.41 -9.10 -11.51
CA LEU A 16 -2.08 -7.81 -10.84
C LEU A 16 -3.30 -6.89 -10.64
N LEU A 17 -4.34 -7.03 -11.47
CA LEU A 17 -5.60 -6.30 -11.31
C LEU A 17 -6.19 -6.41 -9.90
N PRO A 18 -6.26 -7.60 -9.26
CA PRO A 18 -6.74 -7.71 -7.89
C PRO A 18 -5.81 -7.03 -6.86
N LEU A 19 -4.48 -7.05 -7.05
CA LEU A 19 -3.54 -6.37 -6.15
C LEU A 19 -3.73 -4.84 -6.19
N SER A 20 -3.73 -4.28 -7.40
CA SER A 20 -3.95 -2.85 -7.64
C SER A 20 -5.29 -2.39 -7.05
N ARG A 21 -6.35 -3.19 -7.26
CA ARG A 21 -7.69 -2.90 -6.72
C ARG A 21 -7.73 -2.97 -5.19
N SER A 22 -7.00 -3.90 -4.60
CA SER A 22 -6.92 -4.05 -3.14
C SER A 22 -6.20 -2.85 -2.51
N LEU A 23 -5.05 -2.43 -3.06
CA LEU A 23 -4.32 -1.24 -2.62
C LEU A 23 -5.15 0.04 -2.76
N ARG A 24 -5.88 0.20 -3.87
CA ARG A 24 -6.83 1.33 -4.05
C ARG A 24 -7.95 1.31 -3.01
N THR A 25 -8.43 0.14 -2.63
CA THR A 25 -9.46 0.01 -1.59
C THR A 25 -8.91 0.40 -0.23
N LEU A 26 -7.68 -0.03 0.09
CA LEU A 26 -6.97 0.37 1.30
C LEU A 26 -6.73 1.89 1.35
N TYR A 27 -6.37 2.51 0.23
CA TYR A 27 -6.25 3.97 0.13
C TYR A 27 -7.55 4.68 0.52
N ARG A 28 -8.68 4.25 -0.04
CA ARG A 28 -10.00 4.83 0.27
C ARG A 28 -10.35 4.64 1.74
N ASN A 29 -10.14 3.45 2.28
CA ASN A 29 -10.39 3.15 3.69
C ASN A 29 -9.54 4.03 4.61
N ALA A 30 -8.25 4.23 4.29
CA ALA A 30 -7.36 5.10 5.03
C ALA A 30 -7.84 6.55 5.02
N ARG A 31 -8.23 7.06 3.84
CA ARG A 31 -8.69 8.45 3.64
C ARG A 31 -9.96 8.79 4.42
N HIS A 32 -10.81 7.80 4.71
CA HIS A 32 -12.06 8.00 5.45
C HIS A 32 -11.93 7.76 6.96
N LEU A 33 -10.75 7.39 7.46
CA LEU A 33 -10.52 7.28 8.91
C LEU A 33 -10.53 8.65 9.56
N GLN A 34 -11.18 8.74 10.72
CA GLN A 34 -11.21 9.95 11.54
C GLN A 34 -10.28 9.80 12.75
N HIS A 35 -9.63 10.89 13.17
CA HIS A 35 -8.81 10.91 14.38
C HIS A 35 -9.60 10.59 15.65
N THR A 36 -10.89 10.94 15.67
CA THR A 36 -11.81 10.70 16.78
C THR A 36 -12.20 9.22 16.97
N ASP A 37 -11.83 8.33 16.04
CA ASP A 37 -12.08 6.90 16.18
C ASP A 37 -11.18 6.33 17.29
N PRO A 38 -11.75 5.73 18.36
CA PRO A 38 -10.98 5.17 19.47
C PRO A 38 -10.00 4.07 19.04
N TYR A 39 -10.16 3.52 17.83
CA TYR A 39 -9.29 2.50 17.25
C TYR A 39 -8.54 2.99 16.01
N ALA A 40 -8.42 4.31 15.78
CA ALA A 40 -7.76 4.88 14.62
C ALA A 40 -6.34 4.33 14.40
N ALA A 41 -5.53 4.28 15.46
CA ALA A 41 -4.16 3.75 15.43
C ALA A 41 -4.11 2.29 14.96
N ALA A 42 -4.93 1.43 15.58
CA ALA A 42 -4.99 0.01 15.25
C ALA A 42 -5.51 -0.23 13.82
N ARG A 43 -6.48 0.57 13.35
CA ARG A 43 -6.99 0.47 11.98
C ARG A 43 -5.94 0.89 10.95
N LEU A 44 -5.26 2.01 11.18
CA LEU A 44 -4.19 2.45 10.30
C LEU A 44 -3.03 1.44 10.27
N GLY A 45 -2.69 0.83 11.41
CA GLY A 45 -1.70 -0.26 11.50
C GLY A 45 -2.09 -1.46 10.65
N ARG A 46 -3.35 -1.93 10.75
CA ARG A 46 -3.86 -3.03 9.92
C ARG A 46 -3.83 -2.70 8.43
N ILE A 47 -4.19 -1.48 8.05
CA ILE A 47 -4.11 -1.04 6.65
C ILE A 47 -2.66 -1.08 6.16
N ALA A 48 -1.71 -0.63 6.98
CA ALA A 48 -0.29 -0.70 6.66
C ALA A 48 0.20 -2.15 6.48
N ASP A 49 -0.16 -3.07 7.38
CA ASP A 49 0.17 -4.50 7.25
C ASP A 49 -0.41 -5.12 5.97
N GLN A 50 -1.68 -4.85 5.66
CA GLN A 50 -2.32 -5.37 4.45
C GLN A 50 -1.69 -4.80 3.18
N ALA A 51 -1.37 -3.50 3.17
CA ALA A 51 -0.69 -2.87 2.05
C ALA A 51 0.72 -3.46 1.86
N GLU A 52 1.45 -3.69 2.96
CA GLU A 52 2.79 -4.27 2.93
C GLU A 52 2.74 -5.67 2.33
N TYR A 53 1.78 -6.49 2.76
CA TYR A 53 1.55 -7.81 2.20
C TYR A 53 1.28 -7.77 0.69
N PHE A 54 0.36 -6.93 0.23
CA PHE A 54 0.05 -6.83 -1.20
C PHE A 54 1.23 -6.34 -2.04
N LEU A 55 2.02 -5.39 -1.51
CA LEU A 55 3.24 -4.95 -2.18
C LEU A 55 4.28 -6.07 -2.25
N GLN A 56 4.48 -6.82 -1.17
CA GLN A 56 5.42 -7.95 -1.16
C GLN A 56 5.04 -9.05 -2.16
N GLN A 57 3.75 -9.31 -2.35
CA GLN A 57 3.26 -10.27 -3.34
C GLN A 57 3.37 -9.77 -4.79
N TRP A 58 3.60 -8.47 -5.02
CA TRP A 58 3.76 -7.92 -6.36
C TRP A 58 5.10 -8.36 -6.97
N PRO A 59 5.12 -9.05 -8.13
CA PRO A 59 6.36 -9.46 -8.78
C PRO A 59 7.18 -8.27 -9.27
N ASP A 60 8.49 -8.25 -8.98
CA ASP A 60 9.35 -7.11 -9.35
C ASP A 60 9.44 -6.90 -10.87
N ALA A 61 9.38 -7.99 -11.65
CA ALA A 61 9.34 -7.94 -13.12
C ALA A 61 8.09 -7.28 -13.71
N GLN A 62 7.06 -7.08 -12.89
CA GLN A 62 5.77 -6.49 -13.28
C GLN A 62 5.49 -5.21 -12.49
N TRP A 63 6.53 -4.62 -11.90
CA TRP A 63 6.39 -3.32 -11.27
C TRP A 63 6.06 -2.27 -12.34
N PRO A 64 4.97 -1.50 -12.18
CA PRO A 64 4.58 -0.53 -13.19
C PRO A 64 5.59 0.62 -13.23
N GLU A 65 5.85 1.16 -14.42
CA GLU A 65 6.75 2.31 -14.60
C GLU A 65 6.10 3.64 -14.16
N HIS A 66 4.78 3.71 -14.28
CA HIS A 66 4.00 4.91 -14.01
C HIS A 66 2.91 4.60 -12.96
N ALA A 67 2.68 5.55 -12.07
CA ALA A 67 1.52 5.61 -11.19
C ALA A 67 0.25 5.94 -12.00
N SER A 68 -0.84 6.39 -11.38
CA SER A 68 -2.18 6.68 -11.97
C SER A 68 -2.26 7.52 -13.27
N GLY A 69 -1.14 7.86 -13.92
CA GLY A 69 -1.02 8.39 -15.28
C GLY A 69 0.46 8.46 -15.74
N PRO A 70 0.73 8.74 -17.03
CA PRO A 70 2.09 8.74 -17.59
C PRO A 70 3.02 9.83 -17.03
N ASP A 71 2.48 10.89 -16.42
CA ASP A 71 3.29 11.99 -15.86
C ASP A 71 3.78 11.73 -14.43
N TRP A 72 3.35 10.63 -13.81
CA TRP A 72 3.69 10.30 -12.44
C TRP A 72 4.52 9.02 -12.40
N PRO A 73 5.85 9.10 -12.20
CA PRO A 73 6.68 7.90 -12.10
C PRO A 73 6.25 7.08 -10.88
N MET A 74 6.20 5.75 -11.04
CA MET A 74 5.95 4.86 -9.92
C MET A 74 7.18 4.87 -9.00
N PRO A 75 7.04 5.15 -7.69
CA PRO A 75 8.16 5.05 -6.76
C PRO A 75 8.66 3.60 -6.68
N ASP A 76 9.93 3.43 -6.31
CA ASP A 76 10.47 2.09 -6.05
C ASP A 76 9.67 1.37 -4.97
N LYS A 77 9.41 0.08 -5.20
CA LYS A 77 8.72 -0.80 -4.24
C LYS A 77 9.33 -0.72 -2.83
N ALA A 78 10.66 -0.68 -2.73
CA ALA A 78 11.37 -0.57 -1.46
C ALA A 78 11.06 0.73 -0.70
N VAL A 79 10.87 1.85 -1.41
CA VAL A 79 10.50 3.14 -0.82
C VAL A 79 9.10 3.05 -0.22
N LEU A 80 8.14 2.50 -0.97
CA LEU A 80 6.77 2.31 -0.48
C LEU A 80 6.72 1.38 0.74
N LEU A 81 7.46 0.26 0.71
CA LEU A 81 7.59 -0.65 1.85
C LEU A 81 8.18 0.05 3.08
N SER A 82 9.17 0.93 2.91
CA SER A 82 9.77 1.68 4.03
C SER A 82 8.76 2.63 4.71
N TRP A 83 7.89 3.26 3.92
CA TRP A 83 6.84 4.14 4.44
C TRP A 83 5.78 3.35 5.20
N LEU A 84 5.37 2.19 4.68
CA LEU A 84 4.44 1.29 5.38
C LEU A 84 5.03 0.75 6.69
N ALA A 85 6.29 0.34 6.67
CA ALA A 85 6.99 -0.11 7.87
C ALA A 85 7.08 1.00 8.93
N THR A 86 7.28 2.25 8.51
CA THR A 86 7.27 3.42 9.40
C THR A 86 5.89 3.61 10.01
N ALA A 87 4.83 3.66 9.20
CA ALA A 87 3.46 3.78 9.69
C ALA A 87 3.11 2.67 10.69
N ARG A 88 3.49 1.41 10.40
CA ARG A 88 3.24 0.29 11.31
C ARG A 88 3.94 0.42 12.66
N ARG A 89 5.20 0.86 12.67
CA ARG A 89 5.94 1.09 13.93
C ARG A 89 5.23 2.14 14.78
N GLU A 90 4.78 3.23 14.17
CA GLU A 90 4.00 4.28 14.85
C GLU A 90 2.67 3.74 15.40
N ALA A 91 1.98 2.87 14.65
CA ALA A 91 0.76 2.22 15.13
C ALA A 91 0.99 1.31 16.36
N SER A 92 2.16 0.68 16.41
CA SER A 92 2.53 -0.32 17.42
C SER A 92 3.01 0.30 18.73
N ALA A 93 3.28 1.61 18.74
CA ALA A 93 3.80 2.33 19.91
C ALA A 93 2.81 2.37 21.11
N GLY A 94 1.56 1.94 20.92
CA GLY A 94 0.61 1.66 21.99
C GLY A 94 0.12 2.90 22.75
N GLY A 95 -1.03 3.45 22.36
CA GLY A 95 -1.67 4.55 23.08
C GLY A 95 -2.63 5.37 22.23
N THR A 96 -3.23 6.39 22.85
CA THR A 96 -4.02 7.39 22.15
C THR A 96 -3.08 8.26 21.32
N LEU A 97 -3.15 8.16 19.98
CA LEU A 97 -2.35 8.99 19.11
C LEU A 97 -2.73 10.47 19.30
N SER A 98 -1.73 11.32 19.53
CA SER A 98 -1.92 12.76 19.37
C SER A 98 -2.40 13.04 17.94
N TYR A 99 -3.18 14.10 17.75
CA TYR A 99 -3.66 14.48 16.42
C TYR A 99 -2.50 14.61 15.42
N THR A 100 -1.40 15.21 15.83
CA THR A 100 -0.20 15.38 15.01
C THR A 100 0.40 14.04 14.58
N HIS A 101 0.55 13.08 15.51
CA HIS A 101 1.07 11.76 15.17
C HIS A 101 0.12 10.97 14.27
N TRP A 102 -1.19 11.04 14.54
CA TRP A 102 -2.19 10.42 13.67
C TRP A 102 -2.13 11.00 12.25
N HIS A 103 -2.04 12.32 12.11
CA HIS A 103 -2.01 12.99 10.82
C HIS A 103 -0.71 12.68 10.06
N GLN A 104 0.43 12.62 10.75
CA GLN A 104 1.70 12.22 10.15
C GLN A 104 1.64 10.78 9.66
N MET A 105 1.15 9.85 10.49
CA MET A 105 1.00 8.44 10.12
C MET A 105 0.04 8.26 8.94
N LEU A 106 -1.11 8.93 8.97
CA LEU A 106 -2.08 8.91 7.87
C LEU A 106 -1.44 9.43 6.57
N ASN A 107 -0.71 10.54 6.62
CA ASN A 107 -0.05 11.08 5.43
C ASN A 107 1.04 10.15 4.89
N THR A 108 1.85 9.53 5.75
CA THR A 108 2.84 8.53 5.31
C THR A 108 2.17 7.34 4.63
N LEU A 109 1.08 6.84 5.21
CA LEU A 109 0.30 5.74 4.65
C LEU A 109 -0.35 6.12 3.31
N LEU A 110 -0.97 7.30 3.23
CA LEU A 110 -1.58 7.80 2.01
C LEU A 110 -0.53 8.07 0.93
N ALA A 111 0.66 8.56 1.28
CA ALA A 111 1.76 8.73 0.33
C ALA A 111 2.21 7.38 -0.25
N ALA A 112 2.22 6.31 0.55
CA ALA A 112 2.55 4.96 0.07
C ALA A 112 1.47 4.38 -0.86
N LEU A 113 0.22 4.80 -0.68
CA LEU A 113 -0.94 4.23 -1.39
C LEU A 113 -1.45 5.10 -2.54
N VAL A 114 -1.12 6.39 -2.58
CA VAL A 114 -1.56 7.34 -3.61
C VAL A 114 -1.18 6.91 -5.04
N PRO A 115 -0.05 6.22 -5.31
CA PRO A 115 0.27 5.78 -6.67
C PRO A 115 -0.74 4.79 -7.25
N PHE A 116 -1.58 4.17 -6.40
CA PHE A 116 -2.59 3.18 -6.79
C PHE A 116 -4.03 3.76 -6.80
N ALA A 117 -4.21 5.01 -6.38
CA ALA A 117 -5.51 5.65 -6.19
C ALA A 117 -6.31 5.82 -7.50
#